data_AF-A0A661CUJ9-F1
#
_entry.id   AF-A0A661CUJ9-F1
#
_cell.length_a   1.000
_cell.length_b   1.000
_cell.length_c   1.000
_cell.angle_alpha   90.00
_cell.angle_beta   90.00
_cell.angle_gamma   90.00
#
_symmetry.space_group_name_H-M   'P 1'
#
loop_
_entity.id
_entity.type
_entity.pdbx_description
1 polymer ?
#
loop_
_entity_poly.entity_id
_entity_poly.type
_entity_poly.pdbx_seq_one_letter_code
_entity_poly.pdbx_strand_id
1 'polypeptide(L)'
;MGVRIWMSSVLIGGTGANLIRNMAYQGEWQPVFQFLASEVEKQTAIRDYLSGEKVIQTFLLAYLNVTDYYITATSEEMGKGFVDLYLDPFFAKYEKVKYGYMIELKYITRSEFTKELLPEKISDAKNQLLQYATDSRVIQGNRGVNLRSVMLIFRGWELVHCEEIK
;
A
#
# COMPACT_ATOMS: atom_id res chain seq x y z
N MET A 1 7.76 -8.97 -25.89
CA MET A 1 7.21 -7.60 -25.98
C MET A 1 5.73 -7.67 -25.63
N GLY A 2 5.34 -7.49 -24.36
CA GLY A 2 3.96 -7.82 -23.97
C GLY A 2 3.45 -7.38 -22.60
N VAL A 3 4.21 -6.62 -21.81
CA VAL A 3 3.77 -6.16 -20.46
C VAL A 3 3.31 -4.69 -20.46
N ARG A 4 3.54 -3.94 -21.55
CA ARG A 4 3.29 -2.49 -21.60
C ARG A 4 1.89 -2.03 -22.00
N ILE A 5 0.99 -2.92 -22.42
CA ILE A 5 -0.25 -2.49 -23.13
C ILE A 5 -1.50 -2.48 -22.23
N TRP A 6 -1.55 -3.24 -21.13
CA TRP A 6 -2.81 -3.43 -20.37
C TRP A 6 -2.99 -2.56 -19.11
N MET A 7 -1.93 -2.03 -18.50
CA MET A 7 -2.08 -1.07 -17.39
C MET A 7 -2.58 0.31 -17.87
N SER A 8 -2.65 0.53 -19.19
CA SER A 8 -2.90 1.85 -19.77
C SER A 8 -4.39 2.23 -19.77
N SER A 9 -5.33 1.32 -20.06
CA SER A 9 -6.73 1.73 -20.28
C SER A 9 -7.52 1.99 -18.99
N VAL A 10 -7.21 1.31 -17.88
CA VAL A 10 -7.94 1.46 -16.60
C VAL A 10 -7.38 2.61 -15.75
N LEU A 11 -6.08 2.93 -15.88
CA LEU A 11 -5.42 3.98 -15.09
C LEU A 11 -5.33 5.34 -15.80
N ILE A 12 -5.27 5.36 -17.13
CA ILE A 12 -5.23 6.62 -17.91
C ILE A 12 -6.63 7.27 -18.02
N GLY A 13 -7.69 6.50 -17.78
CA GLY A 13 -9.06 7.00 -17.74
C GLY A 13 -9.38 7.72 -16.43
N GLY A 14 -8.68 8.80 -16.06
CA GLY A 14 -9.02 9.79 -15.01
C GLY A 14 -9.18 9.31 -13.56
N THR A 15 -9.89 8.21 -13.31
CA THR A 15 -10.33 7.68 -12.03
C THR A 15 -9.14 7.30 -11.14
N GLY A 16 -8.21 6.46 -11.61
CA GLY A 16 -7.05 6.03 -10.80
C GLY A 16 -6.13 7.18 -10.37
N ALA A 17 -5.81 8.08 -11.31
CA ALA A 17 -5.00 9.26 -11.03
C ALA A 17 -5.70 10.23 -10.05
N ASN A 18 -7.03 10.36 -10.14
CA ASN A 18 -7.82 11.16 -9.20
C ASN A 18 -7.82 10.55 -7.79
N LEU A 19 -7.88 9.22 -7.66
CA LEU A 19 -7.83 8.55 -6.36
C LEU A 19 -6.48 8.81 -5.66
N ILE A 20 -5.36 8.63 -6.36
CA ILE A 20 -4.03 8.87 -5.76
C ILE A 20 -3.82 10.36 -5.45
N ARG A 21 -4.36 11.26 -6.29
CA ARG A 21 -4.36 12.69 -6.00
C ARG A 21 -5.14 12.99 -4.71
N ASN A 22 -6.33 12.44 -4.53
CA ASN A 22 -7.12 12.66 -3.33
C ASN A 22 -6.45 12.06 -2.09
N MET A 23 -5.81 10.91 -2.22
CA MET A 23 -4.94 10.35 -1.18
C MET A 23 -3.85 11.37 -0.79
N ALA A 24 -3.13 11.96 -1.75
CA ALA A 24 -2.04 12.91 -1.48
C ALA A 24 -2.48 14.24 -0.83
N TYR A 25 -3.60 14.80 -1.28
CA TYR A 25 -4.02 16.15 -0.85
C TYR A 25 -5.10 16.16 0.22
N GLN A 26 -5.96 15.14 0.28
CA GLN A 26 -7.10 15.05 1.19
C GLN A 26 -6.98 13.91 2.21
N GLY A 27 -6.05 12.98 2.00
CA GLY A 27 -5.88 11.84 2.90
C GLY A 27 -6.88 10.71 2.60
N GLU A 28 -7.59 10.76 1.47
CA GLU A 28 -8.56 9.75 1.05
C GLU A 28 -7.85 8.48 0.52
N TRP A 29 -7.25 7.72 1.44
CA TRP A 29 -6.43 6.56 1.12
C TRP A 29 -7.23 5.29 0.85
N GLN A 30 -8.32 5.08 1.59
CA GLN A 30 -9.09 3.85 1.53
C GLN A 30 -9.65 3.55 0.11
N PRO A 31 -10.17 4.54 -0.65
CA PRO A 31 -10.61 4.32 -2.03
C PRO A 31 -9.52 3.81 -2.98
N VAL A 32 -8.25 4.20 -2.77
CA VAL A 32 -7.12 3.72 -3.58
C VAL A 32 -6.96 2.21 -3.40
N PHE A 33 -6.86 1.72 -2.15
CA PHE A 33 -6.63 0.30 -1.91
C PHE A 33 -7.85 -0.57 -2.21
N GLN A 34 -9.07 -0.05 -2.05
CA GLN A 34 -10.28 -0.72 -2.53
C GLN A 34 -10.28 -0.88 -4.06
N PHE A 35 -9.90 0.18 -4.79
CA PHE A 35 -9.74 0.12 -6.23
C PHE A 35 -8.67 -0.91 -6.63
N LEU A 36 -7.48 -0.86 -6.03
CA LEU A 36 -6.39 -1.80 -6.31
C LEU A 36 -6.78 -3.25 -6.03
N ALA A 37 -7.47 -3.51 -4.91
CA ALA A 37 -8.01 -4.84 -4.60
C ALA A 37 -9.03 -5.31 -5.66
N SER A 38 -9.88 -4.41 -6.15
CA SER A 38 -10.83 -4.74 -7.22
C SER A 38 -10.12 -5.06 -8.55
N GLU A 39 -9.00 -4.39 -8.85
CA GLU A 39 -8.20 -4.67 -10.04
C GLU A 39 -7.49 -6.03 -9.94
N VAL A 40 -7.02 -6.36 -8.74
CA VAL A 40 -6.50 -7.69 -8.42
C VAL A 40 -7.55 -8.78 -8.64
N GLU A 41 -8.80 -8.55 -8.19
CA GLU A 41 -9.88 -9.52 -8.30
C GLU A 41 -10.35 -9.76 -9.75
N LYS A 42 -10.42 -8.69 -10.56
CA LYS A 42 -10.85 -8.76 -11.97
C LYS A 42 -9.90 -9.53 -12.86
N GLN A 43 -8.61 -9.57 -12.52
CA GLN A 43 -7.58 -10.19 -13.34
C GLN A 43 -7.37 -11.66 -12.93
N THR A 44 -8.16 -12.57 -13.51
CA THR A 44 -8.06 -14.02 -13.24
C THR A 44 -6.66 -14.58 -13.52
N ALA A 45 -6.01 -14.10 -14.57
CA ALA A 45 -4.68 -14.53 -14.96
C ALA A 45 -3.63 -14.24 -13.88
N ILE A 46 -3.75 -13.16 -13.10
CA ILE A 46 -2.78 -12.88 -12.03
C ILE A 46 -3.14 -13.60 -10.73
N ARG A 47 -4.43 -13.90 -10.48
CA ARG A 47 -4.90 -14.54 -9.24
C ARG A 47 -4.22 -15.87 -8.95
N ASP A 48 -3.93 -16.65 -9.99
CA ASP A 48 -3.22 -17.93 -9.87
C ASP A 48 -1.72 -17.76 -9.54
N TYR A 49 -1.15 -16.58 -9.80
CA TYR A 49 0.25 -16.23 -9.49
C TYR A 49 0.40 -15.33 -8.26
N LEU A 50 -0.69 -14.81 -7.69
CA LEU A 50 -0.70 -14.05 -6.43
C LEU A 50 -0.60 -14.98 -5.20
N SER A 51 0.41 -15.84 -5.22
CA SER A 51 0.81 -16.70 -4.11
C SER A 51 1.96 -16.05 -3.35
N GLY A 52 1.62 -15.40 -2.23
CA GLY A 52 2.58 -14.83 -1.30
C GLY A 52 2.58 -13.31 -1.23
N GLU A 53 3.02 -12.83 -0.06
CA GLU A 53 3.02 -11.42 0.33
C GLU A 53 3.80 -10.53 -0.65
N LYS A 54 4.99 -10.98 -1.08
CA LYS A 54 5.87 -10.20 -1.96
C LYS A 54 5.24 -9.89 -3.32
N VAL A 55 4.39 -10.77 -3.83
CA VAL A 55 3.72 -10.54 -5.13
C VAL A 55 2.67 -9.43 -4.99
N ILE A 56 1.87 -9.46 -3.91
CA ILE A 56 0.92 -8.39 -3.58
C ILE A 56 1.66 -7.06 -3.35
N GLN A 57 2.74 -7.07 -2.57
CA GLN A 57 3.57 -5.88 -2.35
C GLN A 57 4.07 -5.28 -3.67
N THR A 58 4.58 -6.13 -4.58
CA THR A 58 5.08 -5.69 -5.89
C THR A 58 3.96 -5.14 -6.78
N PHE A 59 2.77 -5.75 -6.74
CA PHE A 59 1.60 -5.25 -7.45
C PHE A 59 1.21 -3.86 -6.96
N LEU A 60 1.07 -3.67 -5.65
CA LEU A 60 0.74 -2.36 -5.06
C LEU A 60 1.81 -1.31 -5.41
N LEU A 61 3.09 -1.67 -5.28
CA LEU A 61 4.22 -0.82 -5.63
C LEU A 61 4.15 -0.36 -7.10
N ALA A 62 3.84 -1.26 -8.03
CA ALA A 62 3.74 -0.92 -9.45
C ALA A 62 2.65 0.12 -9.72
N TYR A 63 1.50 0.04 -9.04
CA TYR A 63 0.39 0.98 -9.22
C TYR A 63 0.62 2.31 -8.51
N LEU A 64 1.18 2.29 -7.28
CA LEU A 64 1.45 3.51 -6.52
C LEU A 64 2.48 4.41 -7.22
N ASN A 65 3.44 3.82 -7.93
CA ASN A 65 4.44 4.54 -8.73
C ASN A 65 3.97 4.96 -10.12
N VAL A 66 2.70 4.75 -10.49
CA VAL A 66 2.15 5.29 -11.76
C VAL A 66 2.06 6.80 -11.71
N THR A 67 1.83 7.37 -10.52
CA THR A 67 1.91 8.82 -10.28
C THR A 67 3.16 9.15 -9.50
N ASP A 68 3.62 10.38 -9.61
CA ASP A 68 4.85 10.86 -8.97
C ASP A 68 4.59 11.74 -7.74
N TYR A 69 3.40 11.64 -7.12
CA TYR A 69 3.11 12.36 -5.87
C TYR A 69 3.98 11.87 -4.70
N TYR A 70 4.49 10.63 -4.77
CA TYR A 70 5.29 10.01 -3.72
C TYR A 70 6.59 9.46 -4.27
N ILE A 71 7.62 9.48 -3.43
CA ILE A 71 8.79 8.63 -3.52
C ILE A 71 8.47 7.40 -2.66
N THR A 72 8.32 6.24 -3.30
CA THR A 72 8.01 4.99 -2.60
C THR A 72 9.30 4.28 -2.20
N ALA A 73 9.37 3.79 -0.97
CA ALA A 73 10.45 2.93 -0.49
C ALA A 73 9.89 1.66 0.16
N THR A 74 10.61 0.55 0.02
CA THR A 74 10.30 -0.75 0.62
C THR A 74 11.18 -1.01 1.85
N SER A 75 10.77 -1.98 2.69
CA SER A 75 11.57 -2.40 3.85
C SER A 75 12.99 -2.87 3.48
N GLU A 76 13.17 -3.47 2.31
CA GLU A 76 14.48 -3.89 1.79
C GLU A 76 15.40 -2.70 1.52
N GLU A 77 14.85 -1.61 0.99
CA GLU A 77 15.58 -0.37 0.68
C GLU A 77 15.89 0.45 1.92
N MET A 78 15.04 0.36 2.95
CA MET A 78 15.18 1.15 4.18
C MET A 78 16.00 0.46 5.28
N GLY A 79 16.45 -0.78 5.04
CA GLY A 79 17.16 -1.61 6.01
C GLY A 79 16.17 -2.47 6.81
N LYS A 80 16.33 -3.80 6.72
CA LYS A 80 15.46 -4.84 7.29
C LYS A 80 14.85 -4.43 8.64
N GLY A 81 13.54 -4.65 8.80
CA GLY A 81 12.78 -4.23 9.99
C GLY A 81 12.17 -2.84 9.84
N PHE A 82 11.46 -2.62 8.73
CA PHE A 82 10.72 -1.40 8.43
C PHE A 82 9.40 -1.77 7.73
N VAL A 83 8.51 -0.79 7.51
CA VAL A 83 7.22 -1.03 6.84
C VAL A 83 7.39 -1.59 5.44
N ASP A 84 6.41 -2.39 5.00
CA ASP A 84 6.41 -2.95 3.64
C ASP A 84 6.45 -1.89 2.56
N LEU A 85 5.70 -0.79 2.73
CA LEU A 85 5.73 0.36 1.84
C LEU A 85 5.71 1.67 2.65
N TYR A 86 6.65 2.56 2.33
CA TYR A 86 6.70 3.92 2.82
C TYR A 86 6.50 4.89 1.65
N LEU A 87 5.52 5.78 1.76
CA LEU A 87 5.20 6.79 0.74
C LEU A 87 5.57 8.18 1.27
N ASP A 88 6.75 8.66 0.87
CA ASP A 88 7.21 10.01 1.18
C ASP A 88 6.70 10.99 0.11
N PRO A 89 6.01 12.08 0.47
CA PRO A 89 5.60 13.08 -0.52
C PRO A 89 6.77 13.63 -1.34
N PHE A 90 6.59 13.71 -2.66
CA PHE A 90 7.61 14.27 -3.54
C PHE A 90 7.57 15.82 -3.54
N PHE A 91 7.97 16.41 -2.40
CA PHE A 91 7.87 17.85 -2.14
C PHE A 91 8.57 18.74 -3.17
N ALA A 92 9.67 18.26 -3.77
CA ALA A 92 10.40 19.04 -4.77
C ALA A 92 9.53 19.38 -6.00
N LYS A 93 8.51 18.56 -6.29
CA LYS A 93 7.55 18.81 -7.37
C LYS A 93 6.18 19.24 -6.86
N TYR A 94 5.76 18.74 -5.69
CA TYR A 94 4.41 18.92 -5.16
C TYR A 94 4.41 19.44 -3.72
N GLU A 95 4.79 20.69 -3.53
CA GLU A 95 4.88 21.35 -2.21
C GLU A 95 3.59 21.34 -1.39
N LYS A 96 2.43 21.19 -2.05
CA LYS A 96 1.11 21.24 -1.41
C LYS A 96 0.58 19.87 -0.96
N VAL A 97 1.28 18.78 -1.24
CA VAL A 97 0.89 17.44 -0.74
C VAL A 97 0.93 17.47 0.79
N LYS A 98 -0.07 16.87 1.43
CA LYS A 98 -0.27 17.00 2.88
C LYS A 98 -0.11 15.69 3.64
N TYR A 99 -0.19 14.57 2.94
CA TYR A 99 -0.25 13.24 3.54
C TYR A 99 0.88 12.37 3.02
N GLY A 100 1.54 11.67 3.94
CA GLY A 100 2.44 10.55 3.64
C GLY A 100 1.88 9.27 4.25
N TYR A 101 2.44 8.11 3.88
CA TYR A 101 1.89 6.83 4.33
C TYR A 101 2.95 5.82 4.76
N MET A 102 2.67 5.16 5.88
CA MET A 102 3.28 3.90 6.27
C MET A 102 2.25 2.79 6.02
N ILE A 103 2.60 1.80 5.22
CA ILE A 103 1.69 0.72 4.86
C ILE A 103 2.33 -0.60 5.26
N GLU A 104 1.65 -1.33 6.13
CA GLU A 104 2.02 -2.69 6.54
C GLU A 104 1.09 -3.70 5.87
N LEU A 105 1.66 -4.71 5.25
CA LEU A 105 0.95 -5.80 4.59
C LEU A 105 1.02 -7.04 5.46
N LYS A 106 -0.07 -7.80 5.46
CA LYS A 106 -0.06 -9.18 5.94
C LYS A 106 -0.74 -10.07 4.91
N TYR A 107 -0.13 -11.21 4.64
CA TYR A 107 -0.68 -12.20 3.73
C TYR A 107 -1.07 -13.49 4.46
N ILE A 108 -2.22 -14.03 4.08
CA ILE A 108 -2.71 -15.34 4.52
C ILE A 108 -2.97 -16.16 3.27
N THR A 109 -2.36 -17.35 3.15
CA THR A 109 -2.71 -18.25 2.06
C THR A 109 -4.16 -18.72 2.22
N ARG A 110 -4.85 -19.01 1.12
CA ARG A 110 -6.26 -19.46 1.19
C ARG A 110 -6.43 -20.77 1.97
N SER A 111 -5.42 -21.64 1.94
CA SER A 111 -5.40 -22.91 2.66
C SER A 111 -5.15 -22.76 4.17
N GLU A 112 -4.46 -21.72 4.60
CA GLU A 112 -4.13 -21.47 6.01
C GLU A 112 -5.17 -20.59 6.72
N PHE A 113 -6.14 -20.02 5.97
CA PHE A 113 -7.10 -19.10 6.54
C PHE A 113 -8.00 -19.78 7.58
N THR A 114 -7.93 -19.30 8.82
CA THR A 114 -8.83 -19.64 9.93
C THR A 114 -9.49 -18.39 10.50
N LYS A 115 -10.51 -18.56 11.35
CA LYS A 115 -11.20 -17.43 11.99
C LYS A 115 -10.30 -16.72 12.99
N GLU A 116 -9.32 -17.42 13.54
CA GLU A 116 -8.40 -16.97 14.58
C GLU A 116 -7.17 -16.26 13.98
N LEU A 117 -6.75 -16.66 12.78
CA LEU A 117 -5.55 -16.11 12.13
C LEU A 117 -5.73 -14.66 11.67
N LEU A 118 -6.93 -14.26 11.24
CA LEU A 118 -7.17 -12.88 10.81
C LEU A 118 -6.98 -11.87 11.96
N PRO A 119 -7.63 -12.02 13.14
CA PRO A 119 -7.35 -11.17 14.30
C PRO A 119 -5.88 -11.14 14.72
N GLU A 120 -5.17 -12.27 14.64
CA GLU A 120 -3.73 -12.35 14.91
C GLU A 120 -2.94 -11.43 13.95
N LYS A 121 -3.19 -11.55 12.63
CA LYS A 121 -2.53 -10.69 11.64
C LYS A 121 -2.86 -9.20 11.79
N ILE A 122 -4.08 -8.87 12.20
CA ILE A 122 -4.46 -7.47 12.53
C ILE A 122 -3.64 -6.97 13.71
N SER A 123 -3.56 -7.74 14.78
CA SER A 123 -2.77 -7.39 15.97
C SER A 123 -1.29 -7.22 15.64
N ASP A 124 -0.72 -8.14 14.88
CA ASP A 124 0.69 -8.09 14.45
C ASP A 124 1.00 -6.85 13.62
N ALA A 125 0.21 -6.58 12.58
CA ALA A 125 0.38 -5.41 11.72
C ALA A 125 0.25 -4.10 12.51
N LYS A 126 -0.72 -4.04 13.43
CA LYS A 126 -0.90 -2.89 14.32
C LYS A 126 0.32 -2.65 15.21
N ASN A 127 0.83 -3.70 15.86
CA ASN A 127 2.00 -3.59 16.72
C ASN A 127 3.24 -3.14 15.94
N GLN A 128 3.44 -3.67 14.74
CA GLN A 128 4.53 -3.26 13.84
C GLN A 128 4.41 -1.80 13.44
N LEU A 129 3.24 -1.36 12.97
CA LEU A 129 3.02 0.05 12.61
C LEU A 129 3.25 1.01 13.79
N LEU A 130 2.80 0.65 14.99
CA LEU A 130 3.04 1.42 16.22
C LEU A 130 4.54 1.50 16.53
N GLN A 131 5.28 0.40 16.38
CA GLN A 131 6.73 0.39 16.55
C GLN A 131 7.42 1.29 15.52
N TYR A 132 7.10 1.15 14.24
CA TYR A 132 7.72 1.92 13.17
C TYR A 132 7.41 3.42 13.24
N ALA A 133 6.23 3.80 13.75
CA ALA A 133 5.90 5.20 14.00
C ALA A 133 6.85 5.89 15.00
N THR A 134 7.54 5.11 15.84
CA THR A 134 8.56 5.60 16.78
C THR A 134 9.99 5.52 16.24
N ASP A 135 10.18 5.01 15.02
CA ASP A 135 11.51 4.88 14.40
C ASP A 135 12.11 6.24 14.07
N SER A 136 13.40 6.40 14.36
CA SER A 136 14.10 7.68 14.16
C SER A 136 14.14 8.11 12.69
N ARG A 137 14.15 7.16 11.74
CA ARG A 137 14.07 7.43 10.30
C ARG A 137 12.75 8.09 9.93
N VAL A 138 11.65 7.62 10.52
CA VAL A 138 10.30 8.18 10.32
C VAL A 138 10.20 9.56 10.96
N ILE A 139 10.64 9.70 12.21
CA ILE A 139 10.55 10.98 12.95
C ILE A 139 11.37 12.07 12.25
N GLN A 140 12.60 11.76 11.82
CA GLN A 140 13.48 12.72 11.14
C GLN A 140 13.04 13.00 9.69
N GLY A 141 12.51 11.98 9.00
CA GLY A 141 12.00 12.11 7.64
C GLY A 141 10.63 12.78 7.55
N ASN A 142 9.87 12.81 8.65
CA ASN A 142 8.55 13.44 8.67
C ASN A 142 8.68 14.96 8.67
N ARG A 143 8.66 15.56 7.47
CA ARG A 143 8.79 17.00 7.21
C ARG A 143 7.52 17.80 7.54
N GLY A 144 6.85 17.46 8.64
CA GLY A 144 5.57 18.06 9.05
C GLY A 144 4.36 17.56 8.26
N VAL A 145 4.46 16.37 7.66
CA VAL A 145 3.39 15.76 6.86
C VAL A 145 2.42 15.04 7.79
N ASN A 146 1.15 14.93 7.38
CA ASN A 146 0.21 14.07 8.07
C ASN A 146 0.51 12.62 7.68
N LEU A 147 1.41 11.98 8.42
CA LEU A 147 1.79 10.59 8.18
C LEU A 147 0.69 9.66 8.69
N ARG A 148 0.06 8.92 7.78
CA ARG A 148 -0.97 7.93 8.11
C ARG A 148 -0.40 6.53 8.09
N SER A 149 -0.86 5.70 9.02
CA SER A 149 -0.38 4.32 9.20
C SER A 149 -1.51 3.36 8.86
N VAL A 150 -1.38 2.65 7.74
CA VAL A 150 -2.42 1.81 7.15
C VAL A 150 -1.98 0.35 7.19
N MET A 151 -2.89 -0.53 7.59
CA MET A 151 -2.70 -1.98 7.47
C MET A 151 -3.59 -2.55 6.38
N LEU A 152 -3.04 -3.45 5.57
CA LEU A 152 -3.78 -4.19 4.55
C LEU A 152 -3.55 -5.69 4.77
N ILE A 153 -4.62 -6.46 4.93
CA ILE A 153 -4.53 -7.91 5.09
C ILE A 153 -5.19 -8.58 3.91
N PHE A 154 -4.41 -9.39 3.21
CA PHE A 154 -4.82 -10.15 2.06
C PHE A 154 -4.99 -11.63 2.40
N ARG A 155 -6.10 -12.22 1.95
CA ARG A 155 -6.32 -13.67 1.89
C ARG A 155 -6.19 -14.10 0.43
N GLY A 156 -5.03 -14.64 0.05
CA GLY A 156 -4.71 -14.79 -1.37
C GLY A 156 -4.74 -13.43 -2.07
N TRP A 157 -5.64 -13.26 -3.03
CA TRP A 157 -5.84 -12.01 -3.77
C TRP A 157 -6.91 -11.09 -3.14
N GLU A 158 -7.63 -11.54 -2.11
CA GLU A 158 -8.76 -10.81 -1.54
C GLU A 158 -8.29 -9.90 -0.40
N LEU A 159 -8.59 -8.60 -0.47
CA LEU A 159 -8.36 -7.67 0.64
C LEU A 159 -9.45 -7.88 1.70
N VAL A 160 -9.11 -8.58 2.78
CA VAL A 160 -10.07 -8.96 3.84
C VAL A 160 -10.09 -7.99 5.01
N HIS A 161 -9.07 -7.14 5.15
CA HIS A 161 -9.03 -6.08 6.15
C HIS A 161 -8.20 -4.89 5.64
N CYS A 162 -8.68 -3.68 5.91
CA CYS A 162 -8.12 -2.43 5.39
C CYS A 162 -8.47 -1.32 6.39
N GLU A 163 -7.51 -0.91 7.21
CA GLU A 163 -7.73 -0.02 8.35
C GLU A 163 -6.54 0.93 8.56
N GLU A 164 -6.81 2.14 9.05
CA GLU A 164 -5.80 3.07 9.55
C GLU A 164 -5.70 2.97 11.06
N ILE A 165 -4.50 2.82 11.61
CA ILE A 165 -4.30 2.90 13.06
C ILE A 165 -4.43 4.36 13.50
N LYS A 166 -5.12 4.57 14.62
CA LYS A 166 -5.28 5.88 15.26
C LYS A 166 -4.31 6.05 16.41
#